data_AF-A0A2W5EM33-F1
#
_entry.id   AF-A0A2W5EM33-F1
#
_cell.length_a   1.000
_cell.length_b   1.000
_cell.length_c   1.000
_cell.angle_alpha   90.00
_cell.angle_beta   90.00
_cell.angle_gamma   90.00
#
_symmetry.space_group_name_H-M   'P 1'
#
loop_
_entity.id
_entity.type
_entity.pdbx_description
1 polymer ?
#
loop_
_entity_poly.entity_id
_entity_poly.type
_entity_poly.pdbx_seq_one_letter_code
_entity_poly.pdbx_strand_id
1 'polypeptide(L)' 'MDSINTLKLEQFQQFEHNHEFYANTLRRHLETFHHYIEKPHRHAFTVVVYFTHGNGTHDIDFEQYEVR' A
#
# COMPACT_ATOMS: atom_id res chain seq x y z
N MET A 1 -7.03 -21.05 -10.49
CA MET A 1 -6.11 -19.92 -10.22
C MET A 1 -6.94 -18.88 -9.51
N ASP A 2 -6.60 -18.58 -8.26
CA ASP A 2 -7.27 -17.51 -7.52
C ASP A 2 -6.91 -16.17 -8.16
N SER A 3 -7.90 -15.30 -8.34
CA SER A 3 -7.70 -13.96 -8.90
C SER A 3 -6.91 -13.10 -7.92
N ILE A 4 -5.86 -12.42 -8.39
CA ILE A 4 -5.15 -11.41 -7.60
C ILE A 4 -6.11 -10.24 -7.33
N ASN A 5 -6.27 -9.86 -6.06
CA ASN A 5 -7.17 -8.78 -5.68
C ASN A 5 -6.65 -7.43 -6.21
N THR A 6 -7.54 -6.60 -6.72
CA THR A 6 -7.23 -5.23 -7.16
C THR A 6 -7.86 -4.24 -6.19
N LEU A 7 -7.03 -3.57 -5.40
CA LEU A 7 -7.43 -2.59 -4.41
C LEU A 7 -7.75 -1.24 -5.08
N LYS A 8 -8.81 -0.60 -4.59
CA LYS A 8 -9.26 0.72 -5.03
C LYS A 8 -9.03 1.76 -3.93
N LEU A 9 -8.87 3.02 -4.31
CA LEU A 9 -8.47 4.10 -3.41
C LEU A 9 -9.47 4.31 -2.27
N GLU A 10 -10.75 4.10 -2.55
CA GLU A 10 -11.86 4.29 -1.61
C GLU A 10 -11.78 3.35 -0.40
N GLN A 11 -11.06 2.22 -0.53
CA GLN A 11 -10.83 1.28 0.59
C GLN A 11 -9.95 1.90 1.69
N PHE A 12 -9.18 2.95 1.36
CA PHE A 12 -8.25 3.60 2.28
C PHE A 12 -8.79 4.93 2.85
N GLN A 13 -9.89 5.45 2.31
CA GLN A 13 -10.44 6.77 2.62
C GLN A 13 -11.54 6.74 3.70
N GLN A 14 -11.37 5.95 4.77
CA GLN A 14 -12.42 5.71 5.77
C GLN A 14 -13.04 6.98 6.41
N PHE A 15 -12.43 8.17 6.28
CA PHE A 15 -12.86 9.40 6.94
C PHE A 15 -12.73 10.69 6.11
N GLU A 16 -12.34 10.63 4.83
CA GLU A 16 -12.06 11.83 4.01
C GLU A 16 -13.05 11.92 2.84
N HIS A 17 -13.65 13.11 2.65
CA HIS A 17 -14.58 13.37 1.54
C HIS A 17 -13.89 13.52 0.18
N ASN A 18 -12.55 13.53 0.14
CA ASN A 18 -11.81 13.64 -1.10
C ASN A 18 -11.48 12.24 -1.63
N HIS A 19 -12.20 11.81 -2.67
CA HIS A 19 -12.01 10.50 -3.29
C HIS A 19 -10.79 10.42 -4.22
N GLU A 20 -10.09 11.52 -4.47
CA GLU A 20 -9.04 11.58 -5.50
C GLU A 20 -7.64 11.36 -4.94
N PHE A 21 -7.45 11.48 -3.62
CA PHE A 21 -6.13 11.37 -3.01
C PHE A 21 -6.21 10.81 -1.58
N TYR A 22 -5.17 10.07 -1.19
CA TYR A 22 -4.98 9.56 0.17
C TYR A 22 -3.49 9.61 0.51
N ALA A 23 -3.17 10.11 1.70
CA ALA A 23 -1.80 10.12 2.22
C ALA A 23 -1.78 9.79 3.71
N ASN A 24 -0.78 9.02 4.12
CA ASN A 24 -0.57 8.64 5.51
C ASN A 24 0.88 8.20 5.74
N THR A 25 1.28 8.07 7.01
CA THR A 25 2.54 7.41 7.37
C THR A 25 2.49 5.92 7.04
N LEU A 26 3.63 5.34 6.66
CA LEU A 26 3.71 3.91 6.37
C LEU A 26 3.30 3.05 7.58
N ARG A 27 3.72 3.42 8.81
CA ARG A 27 3.31 2.72 10.04
C ARG A 27 1.79 2.63 10.14
N ARG A 28 1.09 3.76 10.06
CA ARG A 28 -0.37 3.78 10.19
C ARG A 28 -1.05 3.06 9.02
N HIS A 29 -0.50 3.17 7.81
CA HIS A 29 -1.01 2.43 6.65
C HIS A 29 -0.94 0.91 6.87
N LEU A 30 0.19 0.40 7.36
CA LEU A 30 0.36 -1.00 7.71
C LEU A 30 -0.62 -1.39 8.84
N GLU A 31 -0.60 -0.71 9.98
CA GLU A 31 -1.48 -1.05 11.13
C GLU A 31 -2.98 -1.05 10.78
N THR A 32 -3.42 -0.13 9.92
CA THR A 32 -4.86 0.06 9.61
C THR A 32 -5.34 -0.84 8.48
N PHE A 33 -4.49 -1.15 7.50
CA PHE A 33 -4.88 -1.81 6.25
C PHE A 33 -4.16 -3.13 5.99
N HIS A 34 -3.42 -3.67 6.96
CA HIS A 34 -2.64 -4.90 6.83
C HIS A 34 -3.44 -6.06 6.19
N HIS A 35 -4.72 -6.23 6.56
CA HIS A 35 -5.59 -7.27 6.01
C HIS A 35 -5.84 -7.17 4.50
N TYR A 36 -5.68 -5.99 3.90
CA TYR A 36 -5.77 -5.79 2.45
C TYR A 36 -4.42 -5.96 1.73
N ILE A 37 -3.30 -5.65 2.40
CA ILE A 37 -1.99 -5.47 1.76
C ILE A 37 -0.94 -6.54 2.10
N GLU A 38 -1.17 -7.37 3.13
CA GLU A 38 -0.26 -8.47 3.53
C GLU A 38 -0.19 -9.61 2.50
N LYS A 39 -1.20 -9.73 1.65
CA LYS A 39 -1.24 -10.72 0.57
C LYS A 39 -0.91 -10.05 -0.77
N PRO A 40 -0.38 -10.79 -1.76
CA PRO A 40 -0.16 -10.25 -3.10
C PRO A 40 -1.42 -9.59 -3.67
N HIS A 41 -1.28 -8.35 -4.10
CA HIS A 41 -2.39 -7.52 -4.59
C HIS A 41 -1.91 -6.56 -5.68
N ARG A 42 -2.87 -5.91 -6.34
CA ARG A 42 -2.65 -4.83 -7.32
C ARG A 42 -3.43 -3.60 -6.88
N HIS A 43 -3.14 -2.46 -7.50
CA HIS A 43 -3.86 -1.21 -7.27
C HIS A 43 -4.49 -0.72 -8.58
N ALA A 44 -5.69 -0.15 -8.49
CA ALA A 44 -6.31 0.62 -9.57
C ALA A 44 -5.83 2.08 -9.62
N PHE A 45 -4.75 2.40 -8.90
CA PHE A 45 -4.16 3.73 -8.74
C PHE A 45 -2.63 3.62 -8.54
N THR A 46 -1.94 4.75 -8.60
CA THR A 46 -0.49 4.82 -8.38
C THR A 46 -0.16 5.03 -6.90
N VAL A 47 0.81 4.28 -6.38
CA VAL A 47 1.30 4.41 -5.01
C VAL A 47 2.69 5.04 -5.04
N VAL A 48 2.92 6.02 -4.17
CA VAL A 48 4.26 6.58 -3.90
C VAL A 48 4.56 6.36 -2.43
N VAL A 49 5.69 5.71 -2.15
CA VAL A 49 6.19 5.51 -0.78
C VAL A 49 7.52 6.24 -0.64
N TYR A 50 7.59 7.16 0.31
CA TYR A 50 8.81 7.91 0.62
C TYR A 50 9.35 7.49 1.99
N PHE A 51 10.44 6.74 1.98
CA PHE A 51 11.14 6.31 3.18
C PHE A 51 12.09 7.40 3.65
N THR A 52 11.92 7.86 4.89
CA THR A 52 12.77 8.92 5.47
C THR A 52 13.75 8.40 6.51
N HIS A 53 13.45 7.26 7.13
CA HIS A 53 14.22 6.63 8.20
C HIS A 53 13.98 5.13 8.22
N GLY A 54 14.98 4.37 8.67
CA GLY A 54 14.90 2.91 8.82
C GLY A 54 15.45 2.16 7.61
N ASN A 55 15.44 0.84 7.67
CA ASN A 55 15.83 -0.04 6.57
C ASN A 55 14.91 -1.26 6.51
N GLY A 56 14.89 -1.94 5.37
CA GLY A 56 14.09 -3.15 5.18
C GLY A 56 14.11 -3.62 3.73
N THR A 57 13.17 -4.49 3.39
CA THR A 57 12.95 -4.98 2.02
C THR A 57 11.54 -4.66 1.57
N HIS A 58 11.39 -4.37 0.27
CA HIS A 58 10.10 -4.18 -0.37
C HIS A 58 10.03 -5.12 -1.58
N ASP A 59 9.08 -6.05 -1.57
CA ASP A 59 8.88 -7.00 -2.67
C ASP A 59 7.83 -6.44 -3.65
N ILE A 60 8.21 -6.27 -4.91
CA ILE A 60 7.33 -5.79 -6.00
C ILE A 60 7.48 -6.75 -7.18
N ASP A 61 6.35 -7.33 -7.63
CA ASP A 61 6.32 -8.28 -8.76
C ASP A 61 7.36 -9.40 -8.67
N PHE A 62 7.52 -9.96 -7.46
CA PHE A 62 8.47 -11.04 -7.12
C PHE A 62 9.95 -10.64 -7.18
N GLU A 63 10.25 -9.36 -7.34
CA GLU A 63 11.59 -8.79 -7.16
C GLU A 63 11.69 -8.11 -5.80
N GLN A 64 12.82 -8.32 -5.12
CA GLN A 64 13.08 -7.73 -3.81
C GLN A 64 13.98 -6.50 -3.96
N TYR A 65 13.55 -5.40 -3.34
CA TYR A 65 14.26 -4.14 -3.33
C TYR A 65 14.69 -3.79 -1.90
N GLU A 66 15.96 -3.44 -1.71
CA GLU A 66 16.42 -2.91 -0.43
C GLU A 66 15.94 -1.48 -0.23
N VAL A 67 15.42 -1.19 0.97
CA VAL A 67 15.04 0.15 1.42
C VAL A 67 16.06 0.60 2.47
N ARG A 68 16.60 1.81 2.31
CA ARG A 68 17.63 2.42 3.17
C ARG A 68 17.39 3.90 3.36
#